data_AF-G9PLM9-F1
#
_entry.id   AF-G9PLM9-F1
#
_cell.length_a   1.000
_cell.length_b   1.000
_cell.length_c   1.000
_cell.angle_alpha   90.00
_cell.angle_beta   90.00
_cell.angle_gamma   90.00
#
_symmetry.space_group_name_H-M   'P 1'
#
loop_
_entity.id
_entity.type
_entity.pdbx_description
1 polymer ?
#
loop_
_entity_poly.entity_id
_entity_poly.type
_entity_poly.pdbx_seq_one_letter_code
_entity_poly.pdbx_strand_id
1 'polypeptide(L)'
;MTALLHHKVYGYGARSCRCGGYWKNAVDNRGRPYLTKEMSELRARNISEDEWQMLLAEVQQLLRDAEAGRLNYDNSYTKGVVCKAQSAHDVLEARLELTVNLDGEQRHLRLYFTEPDDEDRLLLSLSFRHKRGGKRGLEEQDEHIAEAQRRFESWAQTP
;
A
#
# COMPACT_ATOMS: atom_id res chain seq x y z
N MET A 1 -25.52 30.22 8.14
CA MET A 1 -24.45 29.47 8.83
C MET A 1 -23.89 28.47 7.85
N THR A 2 -22.84 28.87 7.14
CA THR A 2 -22.12 28.03 6.17
C THR A 2 -21.23 27.08 6.97
N ALA A 3 -21.58 25.79 6.96
CA ALA A 3 -20.72 24.76 7.52
C ALA A 3 -19.42 24.75 6.71
N LEU A 4 -18.33 25.19 7.34
CA LEU A 4 -16.98 24.90 6.88
C LEU A 4 -16.83 23.38 6.92
N LEU A 5 -17.06 22.74 5.78
CA LEU A 5 -16.52 21.41 5.50
C LEU A 5 -15.00 21.56 5.64
N HIS A 6 -14.49 21.26 6.84
CA HIS A 6 -13.09 20.95 7.01
C HIS A 6 -12.82 19.77 6.08
N HIS A 7 -12.30 20.04 4.89
CA HIS A 7 -11.56 19.03 4.15
C HIS A 7 -10.52 18.52 5.14
N LYS A 8 -10.70 17.28 5.64
CA LYS A 8 -9.69 16.61 6.45
C LYS A 8 -8.44 16.58 5.58
N VAL A 9 -7.48 17.43 5.90
CA VAL A 9 -6.17 17.41 5.26
C VAL A 9 -5.41 16.32 5.98
N TYR A 10 -5.48 15.10 5.45
CA TYR A 10 -4.71 13.97 5.95
C TYR A 10 -3.24 14.20 5.61
N GLY A 11 -2.57 15.03 6.41
CA GLY A 11 -1.24 15.52 6.13
C GLY A 11 -0.23 14.39 5.91
N TYR A 12 0.17 14.21 4.65
CA TYR A 12 1.49 13.78 4.19
C TYR A 12 2.27 12.87 5.16
N GLY A 13 2.01 11.56 5.16
CA GLY A 13 2.91 10.53 5.71
C GLY A 13 3.70 10.97 6.95
N ALA A 14 3.04 11.58 7.94
CA ALA A 14 3.71 12.40 8.95
C ALA A 14 4.71 11.60 9.80
N ARG A 15 4.62 10.26 9.79
CA ARG A 15 5.54 9.35 10.49
C ARG A 15 6.53 8.68 9.53
N SER A 16 6.16 8.50 8.26
CA SER A 16 6.95 7.92 7.16
C SER A 16 7.77 6.71 7.63
N CYS A 17 7.08 5.87 8.42
CA CYS A 17 7.54 4.66 9.06
C CYS A 17 8.80 4.73 9.97
N ARG A 18 8.98 5.81 10.76
CA ARG A 18 10.04 5.89 11.81
C ARG A 18 9.56 5.72 13.25
N CYS A 19 8.26 5.84 13.52
CA CYS A 19 7.69 5.78 14.88
C CYS A 19 6.91 4.49 15.15
N GLY A 20 6.79 3.62 14.15
CA GLY A 20 6.02 2.39 14.25
C GLY A 20 4.51 2.63 14.32
N GLY A 21 3.79 1.56 14.63
CA GLY A 21 2.35 1.59 14.74
C GLY A 21 1.69 0.22 14.70
N TYR A 22 0.40 0.21 14.39
CA TYR A 22 -0.39 -1.01 14.21
C TYR A 22 -1.16 -0.96 12.90
N TRP A 23 -1.35 -2.14 12.30
CA TRP A 23 -2.08 -2.24 11.04
C TRP A 23 -3.59 -2.33 11.24
N LYS A 24 -4.33 -1.56 10.43
CA LYS A 24 -5.71 -1.90 10.02
C LYS A 24 -5.76 -2.05 8.51
N ASN A 25 -6.84 -2.65 8.03
CA ASN A 25 -7.11 -2.80 6.61
C ASN A 25 -8.33 -1.99 6.23
N ALA A 26 -8.23 -1.23 5.14
CA ALA A 26 -9.41 -0.80 4.42
C ALA A 26 -10.14 -2.04 3.89
N VAL A 27 -11.47 -1.97 3.94
CA VAL A 27 -12.35 -3.07 3.57
C VAL A 27 -13.24 -2.67 2.40
N ASP A 28 -13.64 -3.66 1.59
CA ASP A 28 -14.65 -3.45 0.57
C ASP A 28 -16.06 -3.28 1.17
N ASN A 29 -17.06 -3.07 0.30
CA ASN A 29 -18.45 -2.91 0.69
C ASN A 29 -19.08 -4.14 1.37
N ARG A 30 -18.38 -5.27 1.41
CA ARG A 30 -18.78 -6.50 2.13
C ARG A 30 -17.98 -6.70 3.41
N GLY A 31 -17.15 -5.74 3.80
CA GLY A 31 -16.28 -5.83 4.97
C GLY A 31 -15.05 -6.71 4.76
N ARG A 32 -14.73 -7.13 3.52
CA ARG A 32 -13.54 -7.93 3.26
C ARG A 32 -12.31 -7.03 3.11
N PRO A 33 -11.21 -7.28 3.85
CA PRO A 33 -9.96 -6.55 3.67
C PRO A 33 -9.43 -6.62 2.23
N TYR A 34 -9.08 -5.47 1.67
CA TYR A 34 -8.51 -5.42 0.32
C TYR A 34 -7.20 -6.20 0.19
N LEU A 35 -6.30 -6.07 1.17
CA LEU A 35 -5.04 -6.81 1.23
C LEU A 35 -5.26 -8.33 1.11
N THR A 36 -6.15 -8.89 1.92
CA THR A 36 -6.46 -10.33 1.89
C THR A 36 -7.09 -10.75 0.58
N LYS A 37 -8.00 -9.93 0.04
CA LYS A 37 -8.63 -10.18 -1.27
C LYS A 37 -7.59 -10.24 -2.38
N GLU A 38 -6.73 -9.24 -2.47
CA GLU A 38 -5.75 -9.10 -3.55
C GLU A 38 -4.63 -10.15 -3.44
N MET A 39 -4.18 -10.49 -2.24
CA MET A 39 -3.28 -11.62 -2.01
C MET A 39 -3.92 -12.95 -2.47
N SER A 40 -5.22 -13.15 -2.21
CA SER A 40 -5.94 -14.36 -2.67
C SER A 40 -6.06 -14.40 -4.21
N GLU A 41 -6.37 -13.27 -4.83
CA GLU A 41 -6.43 -13.13 -6.29
C GLU A 41 -5.06 -13.40 -6.93
N LEU A 42 -3.98 -12.91 -6.32
CA LEU A 42 -2.62 -13.16 -6.76
C LEU A 42 -2.24 -14.64 -6.62
N ARG A 43 -2.58 -15.29 -5.48
CA ARG A 43 -2.33 -16.74 -5.29
C ARG A 43 -2.97 -17.59 -6.38
N ALA A 44 -4.14 -17.18 -6.87
CA ALA A 44 -4.87 -17.89 -7.92
C ALA A 44 -4.22 -17.80 -9.32
N ARG A 45 -3.16 -17.00 -9.51
CA ARG A 45 -2.51 -16.73 -10.81
C ARG A 45 -1.35 -17.68 -11.17
N ASN A 46 -1.43 -18.96 -10.79
CA ASN A 46 -0.38 -19.96 -11.08
C ASN A 46 1.03 -19.59 -10.60
N ILE A 47 1.14 -18.82 -9.50
CA ILE A 47 2.42 -18.60 -8.83
C ILE A 47 2.91 -19.92 -8.24
N SER A 48 4.20 -20.22 -8.39
CA SER A 48 4.79 -21.42 -7.80
C SER A 48 4.68 -21.39 -6.27
N GLU A 49 4.66 -22.56 -5.64
CA GLU A 49 4.57 -22.62 -4.17
C GLU A 49 5.78 -21.92 -3.52
N ASP A 50 6.98 -22.09 -4.06
CA ASP A 50 8.20 -21.46 -3.55
C ASP A 50 8.14 -19.94 -3.64
N GLU A 51 7.77 -19.37 -4.80
CA GLU A 51 7.57 -17.92 -4.95
C GLU A 51 6.50 -17.40 -4.00
N TRP A 52 5.42 -18.16 -3.78
CA TRP A 52 4.35 -17.77 -2.88
C TRP A 52 4.81 -17.74 -1.41
N GLN A 53 5.58 -18.73 -0.96
CA GLN A 53 6.12 -18.76 0.40
C GLN A 53 7.13 -17.62 0.63
N MET A 54 7.99 -17.36 -0.36
CA MET A 54 8.92 -16.21 -0.30
C MET A 54 8.15 -14.88 -0.23
N LEU A 55 7.10 -14.73 -1.02
CA LEU A 55 6.24 -13.55 -1.00
C LEU A 55 5.58 -13.35 0.37
N LEU A 56 5.00 -14.41 0.93
CA LEU A 56 4.37 -14.33 2.26
C LEU A 56 5.37 -13.90 3.33
N ALA A 57 6.60 -14.45 3.29
CA ALA A 57 7.65 -14.09 4.23
C ALA A 57 8.05 -12.61 4.10
N GLU A 58 8.19 -12.11 2.87
CA GLU A 58 8.54 -10.70 2.64
C GLU A 58 7.41 -9.74 3.05
N VAL A 59 6.15 -10.04 2.70
CA VAL A 59 5.00 -9.23 3.14
C VAL A 59 4.95 -9.18 4.66
N GLN A 60 5.09 -10.32 5.34
CA GLN A 60 5.10 -10.36 6.80
C GLN A 60 6.26 -9.55 7.39
N GLN A 61 7.44 -9.63 6.79
CA GLN A 61 8.60 -8.87 7.25
C GLN A 61 8.37 -7.36 7.08
N LEU A 62 7.86 -6.94 5.91
CA LEU A 62 7.49 -5.55 5.63
C LEU A 62 6.51 -5.00 6.66
N LEU A 63 5.44 -5.75 6.96
CA LEU A 63 4.44 -5.33 7.94
C LEU A 63 5.05 -5.19 9.34
N ARG A 64 5.87 -6.15 9.77
CA ARG A 64 6.58 -6.11 11.08
C ARG A 64 7.57 -4.94 11.17
N ASP A 65 8.26 -4.64 10.09
CA ASP A 65 9.20 -3.52 10.05
C ASP A 65 8.46 -2.18 10.06
N ALA A 66 7.30 -2.09 9.42
CA ALA A 66 6.43 -0.92 9.51
C ALA A 66 5.94 -0.69 10.94
N GLU A 67 5.41 -1.73 11.60
CA GLU A 67 4.90 -1.65 12.99
C GLU A 67 5.99 -1.24 13.99
N ALA A 68 7.24 -1.64 13.72
CA ALA A 68 8.38 -1.29 14.56
C ALA A 68 9.06 0.03 14.16
N GLY A 69 8.59 0.73 13.13
CA GLY A 69 9.17 1.99 12.69
C GLY A 69 10.55 1.83 12.05
N ARG A 70 10.79 0.69 11.39
CA ARG A 70 12.06 0.33 10.74
C ARG A 70 12.06 0.54 9.23
N LEU A 71 10.95 0.97 8.61
CA LEU A 71 10.97 1.19 7.16
C LEU A 71 11.67 2.51 6.83
N ASN A 72 12.55 2.44 5.85
CA ASN A 72 13.27 3.60 5.35
C ASN A 72 12.43 4.31 4.28
N TYR A 73 11.97 5.51 4.61
CA TYR A 73 11.35 6.42 3.65
C TYR A 73 12.41 7.03 2.72
N ASP A 74 12.16 6.95 1.42
CA ASP A 74 13.05 7.44 0.38
C ASP A 74 12.42 8.54 -0.46
N ASN A 75 13.09 9.68 -0.43
CA ASN A 75 12.73 10.89 -1.15
C ASN A 75 13.33 10.91 -2.57
N SER A 76 14.24 9.98 -2.89
CA SER A 76 15.05 9.93 -4.12
C SER A 76 14.56 8.91 -5.15
N TYR A 77 13.52 8.13 -4.85
CA TYR A 77 12.93 7.08 -5.69
C TYR A 77 13.85 5.89 -6.04
N THR A 78 15.06 5.80 -5.50
CA THR A 78 16.09 4.84 -5.94
C THR A 78 16.46 3.75 -4.93
N LYS A 79 16.16 3.90 -3.62
CA LYS A 79 16.70 3.03 -2.56
C LYS A 79 15.79 2.72 -1.37
N GLY A 80 14.65 3.39 -1.18
CA GLY A 80 13.78 3.11 -0.03
C GLY A 80 12.72 2.07 -0.29
N VAL A 81 12.38 1.38 0.80
CA VAL A 81 11.26 0.47 0.87
C VAL A 81 9.95 1.25 0.81
N VAL A 82 9.89 2.49 1.33
CA VAL A 82 8.69 3.33 1.29
C VAL A 82 8.96 4.64 0.57
N CYS A 83 8.05 5.10 -0.28
CA CYS A 83 8.07 6.44 -0.85
C CYS A 83 6.65 7.03 -0.92
N LYS A 84 6.54 8.35 -1.07
CA LYS A 84 5.25 8.96 -1.42
C LYS A 84 4.83 8.51 -2.81
N ALA A 85 3.57 8.12 -2.97
CA ALA A 85 2.98 7.97 -4.29
C ALA A 85 3.03 9.32 -5.03
N GLN A 86 3.56 9.33 -6.26
CA GLN A 86 3.79 10.59 -6.98
C GLN A 86 2.50 11.36 -7.28
N SER A 87 1.43 10.63 -7.61
CA SER A 87 0.14 11.15 -8.07
C SER A 87 -0.93 11.29 -6.98
N ALA A 88 -0.59 11.02 -5.71
CA ALA A 88 -1.52 11.13 -4.59
C ALA A 88 -0.89 11.85 -3.39
N HIS A 89 -1.73 12.53 -2.61
CA HIS A 89 -1.28 13.26 -1.42
C HIS A 89 -1.16 12.37 -0.20
N ASP A 90 -2.09 11.42 -0.04
CA ASP A 90 -2.26 10.69 1.21
C ASP A 90 -1.81 9.23 1.11
N VAL A 91 -1.29 8.79 -0.04
CA VAL A 91 -0.89 7.41 -0.28
C VAL A 91 0.63 7.27 -0.21
N LEU A 92 1.06 6.33 0.63
CA LEU A 92 2.41 5.79 0.67
C LEU A 92 2.47 4.50 -0.15
N GLU A 93 3.59 4.31 -0.82
CA GLU A 93 3.93 3.08 -1.55
C GLU A 93 5.06 2.38 -0.80
N ALA A 94 4.80 1.15 -0.35
CA ALA A 94 5.82 0.22 0.08
C ALA A 94 6.16 -0.76 -1.06
N ARG A 95 7.46 -0.87 -1.37
CA ARG A 95 8.02 -1.65 -2.46
C ARG A 95 8.57 -2.94 -1.91
N LEU A 96 8.08 -4.06 -2.44
CA LEU A 96 8.70 -5.36 -2.22
C LEU A 96 9.88 -5.50 -3.19
N GLU A 97 10.96 -6.10 -2.70
CA GLU A 97 12.13 -6.49 -3.47
C GLU A 97 11.83 -7.71 -4.34
N LEU A 98 11.04 -8.67 -3.82
CA LEU A 98 10.67 -9.84 -4.59
C LEU A 98 9.80 -9.45 -5.79
N THR A 99 10.08 -10.09 -6.92
CA THR A 99 9.19 -10.14 -8.07
C THR A 99 8.63 -11.54 -8.20
N VAL A 100 7.41 -11.63 -8.72
CA VAL A 100 6.77 -12.92 -9.03
C VAL A 100 6.63 -13.08 -10.53
N ASN A 101 6.80 -14.30 -11.03
CA ASN A 101 6.52 -14.61 -12.42
C ASN A 101 5.02 -14.80 -12.63
N LEU A 102 4.42 -13.96 -13.46
CA LEU A 102 3.04 -14.11 -13.94
C LEU A 102 3.03 -14.14 -15.47
N ASP A 103 2.53 -15.25 -16.02
CA ASP A 103 2.40 -15.45 -17.47
C ASP A 103 3.72 -15.27 -18.24
N GLY A 104 4.85 -15.66 -17.63
CA GLY A 104 6.18 -15.52 -18.22
C GLY A 104 6.82 -14.14 -18.05
N GLU A 105 6.14 -13.20 -17.38
CA GLU A 105 6.64 -11.85 -17.11
C GLU A 105 6.91 -11.66 -15.61
N GLN A 106 8.07 -11.10 -15.26
CA GLN A 106 8.35 -10.67 -13.88
C GLN A 106 7.50 -9.46 -13.50
N ARG A 107 6.85 -9.54 -12.33
CA ARG A 107 5.98 -8.48 -11.81
C ARG A 107 6.51 -7.93 -10.50
N HIS A 108 6.57 -6.61 -10.40
CA HIS A 108 6.91 -5.91 -9.16
C HIS A 108 5.68 -5.81 -8.27
N LEU A 109 5.86 -5.96 -6.96
CA LEU A 109 4.79 -5.95 -5.98
C LEU A 109 4.82 -4.67 -5.13
N ARG A 110 3.64 -4.13 -4.83
CA ARG A 110 3.46 -2.87 -4.10
C ARG A 110 2.34 -3.00 -3.07
N LEU A 111 2.63 -2.61 -1.83
CA LEU A 111 1.62 -2.33 -0.82
C LEU A 111 1.40 -0.83 -0.79
N TYR A 112 0.18 -0.39 -1.06
CA TYR A 112 -0.25 0.99 -0.88
C TYR A 112 -0.94 1.12 0.47
N PHE A 113 -0.53 2.10 1.24
CA PHE A 113 -1.04 2.33 2.59
C PHE A 113 -1.03 3.81 2.92
N THR A 114 -1.59 4.18 4.07
CA THR A 114 -1.54 5.55 4.58
C THR A 114 -1.37 5.56 6.10
N GLU A 115 -0.98 6.72 6.62
CA GLU A 115 -0.77 7.00 8.03
C GLU A 115 -1.69 8.17 8.41
N PRO A 116 -2.98 7.93 8.69
CA PRO A 116 -3.91 9.01 9.01
C PRO A 116 -3.53 9.65 10.35
N ASP A 117 -3.80 10.95 10.47
CA ASP A 117 -3.46 11.79 11.62
C ASP A 117 -4.54 11.78 12.71
N ASP A 118 -5.78 11.41 12.36
CA ASP A 118 -6.91 11.29 13.28
C ASP A 118 -6.88 10.01 14.15
N GLU A 119 -6.02 9.05 13.82
CA GLU A 119 -5.77 7.86 14.63
C GLU A 119 -4.26 7.68 14.91
N ASP A 120 -3.89 7.74 16.21
CA ASP A 120 -2.49 7.70 16.60
C ASP A 120 -1.85 6.36 16.20
N ARG A 121 -0.72 6.45 15.49
CA ARG A 121 0.09 5.34 14.99
C ARG A 121 -0.64 4.32 14.11
N LEU A 122 -1.77 4.68 13.50
CA LEU A 122 -2.41 3.81 12.54
C LEU A 122 -1.59 3.69 11.25
N LEU A 123 -1.38 2.46 10.81
CA LEU A 123 -0.95 2.09 9.45
C LEU A 123 -2.16 1.47 8.74
N LEU A 124 -2.77 2.18 7.79
CA LEU A 124 -3.94 1.70 7.08
C LEU A 124 -3.55 1.12 5.72
N SER A 125 -3.63 -0.20 5.58
CA SER A 125 -3.47 -0.88 4.30
C SER A 125 -4.64 -0.57 3.36
N LEU A 126 -4.34 -0.08 2.15
CA LEU A 126 -5.33 0.33 1.15
C LEU A 126 -5.41 -0.66 -0.01
N SER A 127 -4.28 -1.17 -0.47
CA SER A 127 -4.23 -2.11 -1.59
C SER A 127 -2.88 -2.84 -1.67
N PHE A 128 -2.90 -4.07 -2.17
CA PHE A 128 -1.74 -4.83 -2.59
C PHE A 128 -1.85 -5.13 -4.08
N ARG A 129 -0.89 -4.66 -4.87
CA ARG A 129 -0.92 -4.75 -6.33
C ARG A 129 0.40 -5.25 -6.89
N HIS A 130 0.34 -5.72 -8.12
CA HIS A 130 1.50 -6.02 -8.91
C HIS A 130 1.50 -5.20 -10.20
N LYS A 131 2.67 -4.93 -10.76
CA LYS A 131 2.82 -4.18 -12.01
C LYS A 131 3.93 -4.75 -12.88
N ARG A 132 3.87 -4.48 -14.18
CA ARG A 132 4.95 -4.76 -15.12
C ARG A 132 6.17 -3.87 -14.86
N GLY A 133 7.29 -4.24 -15.46
CA GLY A 133 8.43 -3.35 -15.65
C GLY A 133 8.18 -2.32 -16.76
N GLY A 134 9.02 -1.28 -16.81
CA GLY A 134 9.02 -0.29 -17.89
C GLY A 134 7.79 0.61 -17.92
N LYS A 135 7.53 1.22 -19.09
CA LYS A 135 6.50 2.27 -19.26
C LYS A 135 5.09 1.80 -18.92
N ARG A 136 4.69 0.61 -19.38
CA ARG A 136 3.37 0.02 -19.06
C ARG A 136 3.19 -0.14 -17.55
N GLY A 137 4.26 -0.52 -16.85
CA GLY A 137 4.26 -0.61 -15.40
C GLY A 137 4.11 0.73 -14.68
N LEU A 138 4.40 1.86 -15.33
CA LEU A 138 4.15 3.19 -14.75
C LEU A 138 2.67 3.56 -14.89
N GLU A 139 2.07 3.28 -16.06
CA GLU A 139 0.63 3.48 -16.30
C GLU A 139 -0.21 2.64 -15.32
N GLU A 140 0.12 1.36 -15.15
CA GLU A 140 -0.51 0.49 -14.14
C GLU A 140 -0.35 1.04 -12.71
N GLN A 141 0.82 1.60 -12.39
CA GLN A 141 1.09 2.17 -11.07
C GLN A 141 0.21 3.39 -10.79
N ASP A 142 0.02 4.27 -11.77
CA ASP A 142 -0.85 5.45 -11.63
C ASP A 142 -2.30 5.05 -11.34
N GLU A 143 -2.80 4.02 -12.03
CA GLU A 143 -4.14 3.47 -11.77
C GLU A 143 -4.26 2.90 -10.35
N HIS A 144 -3.25 2.15 -9.89
CA HIS A 144 -3.22 1.60 -8.55
C HIS A 144 -3.21 2.69 -7.47
N ILE A 145 -2.41 3.74 -7.66
CA ILE A 145 -2.35 4.89 -6.75
C ILE A 145 -3.70 5.59 -6.68
N ALA A 146 -4.33 5.86 -7.84
CA ALA A 146 -5.62 6.50 -7.90
C ALA A 146 -6.71 5.66 -7.20
N GLU A 147 -6.64 4.33 -7.32
CA GLU A 147 -7.56 3.44 -6.61
C GLU A 147 -7.31 3.43 -5.09
N ALA A 148 -6.05 3.39 -4.66
CA ALA A 148 -5.70 3.46 -3.24
C ALA A 148 -6.21 4.77 -2.60
N GLN A 149 -6.07 5.90 -3.30
CA GLN A 149 -6.61 7.19 -2.85
C GLN A 149 -8.15 7.12 -2.70
N ARG A 150 -8.88 6.60 -3.68
CA ARG A 150 -10.34 6.44 -3.58
C ARG A 150 -10.76 5.55 -2.41
N ARG A 151 -10.02 4.48 -2.14
CA ARG A 151 -10.30 3.59 -1.00
C ARG A 151 -10.04 4.29 0.33
N PHE A 152 -9.00 5.12 0.40
CA PHE A 152 -8.75 5.95 1.57
C PHE A 152 -9.88 6.95 1.79
N GLU A 153 -10.29 7.69 0.76
CA GLU A 153 -11.40 8.64 0.83
C GLU A 153 -12.71 7.98 1.27
N SER A 154 -12.98 6.76 0.79
CA SER A 154 -14.14 5.98 1.22
C SER A 154 -14.04 5.54 2.68
N TRP A 155 -12.86 5.11 3.13
CA TRP A 155 -12.64 4.72 4.53
C TRP A 155 -12.80 5.92 5.47
N ALA A 156 -12.23 7.07 5.10
CA ALA A 156 -12.29 8.34 5.83
C ALA A 156 -13.71 8.87 6.05
N GLN A 157 -14.67 8.48 5.20
CA GLN A 157 -16.08 8.83 5.27
C GLN A 157 -16.91 7.86 6.13
N THR A 158 -16.32 6.76 6.60
CA THR A 158 -17.00 5.82 7.49
C THR A 158 -17.09 6.45 8.89
N PRO A 159 -18.30 6.56 9.47
CA PRO A 159 -18.53 7.22 10.76
C PRO A 159 -17.91 6.50 11.95
#